data_AF-A0A9E4KZH8-F1
#
_entry.id   AF-A0A9E4KZH8-F1
#
_cell.length_a   1.000
_cell.length_b   1.000
_cell.length_c   1.000
_cell.angle_alpha   90.00
_cell.angle_beta   90.00
_cell.angle_gamma   90.00
#
_symmetry.space_group_name_H-M   'P 1'
#
loop_
_entity.id
_entity.type
_entity.pdbx_description
1 polymer ?
#
loop_
_entity_poly.entity_id
_entity_poly.type
_entity_poly.pdbx_seq_one_letter_code
_entity_poly.pdbx_strand_id
1 'polypeptide(L)'
;MILRKSVILIGVNANIRFPRAARLLVSLGLAWLLSACSAIELHQQMASQTAAAIRQTVAAEGPAADARATLAAYQATAQAQLQRATLSAATLTALETAATGTPAVEDDTLSAADTVVYGAAPIDSDRLNIIAAMAFDAGGQLLAATRAGEVYRLSDRDGDGLADETVLIFSDEQEALGQVSGMFRRGASLLLMHDDALSQLRDEDGDGRYETVTLLSEGLPAEQSALRASNGIVQAPDGRLFTADVATGEILRIVLRE
;
A
#
# COMPACT_ATOMS: atom_id res chain seq x y z
N MET A 1 -19.47 19.13 -37.64
CA MET A 1 -20.28 17.93 -37.37
C MET A 1 -20.05 17.56 -35.91
N ILE A 2 -21.00 17.83 -35.01
CA ILE A 2 -20.84 17.69 -33.55
C ILE A 2 -21.27 16.28 -33.15
N LEU A 3 -20.32 15.42 -32.77
CA LEU A 3 -20.62 14.12 -32.16
C LEU A 3 -20.98 14.34 -30.69
N ARG A 4 -22.27 14.21 -30.35
CA ARG A 4 -22.71 14.11 -28.95
C ARG A 4 -22.36 12.72 -28.43
N LYS A 5 -21.57 12.64 -27.35
CA LYS A 5 -21.34 11.40 -26.59
C LYS A 5 -22.64 11.06 -25.84
N SER A 6 -23.28 9.95 -26.22
CA SER A 6 -24.35 9.34 -25.44
C SER A 6 -23.72 8.33 -24.48
N VAL A 7 -23.78 8.61 -23.18
CA VAL A 7 -23.45 7.63 -22.15
C VAL A 7 -24.68 6.74 -21.97
N ILE A 8 -24.57 5.48 -22.37
CA ILE A 8 -25.59 4.47 -22.08
C ILE A 8 -25.31 3.96 -20.67
N LEU A 9 -26.03 4.48 -19.67
CA LEU A 9 -26.08 3.87 -18.35
C LEU A 9 -26.90 2.58 -18.47
N ILE A 10 -26.24 1.41 -18.41
CA ILE A 10 -26.93 0.15 -18.20
C ILE A 10 -27.27 0.09 -16.71
N GLY A 11 -28.49 0.47 -16.36
CA GLY A 11 -29.02 0.31 -15.01
C GLY A 11 -29.15 -1.17 -14.68
N VAL A 12 -28.19 -1.73 -13.94
CA VAL A 12 -28.29 -3.09 -13.42
C VAL A 12 -29.28 -3.07 -12.26
N ASN A 13 -30.43 -3.70 -12.43
CA ASN A 13 -31.48 -3.77 -11.44
C ASN A 13 -30.98 -4.50 -10.18
N ALA A 14 -30.91 -3.81 -9.04
CA ALA A 14 -30.23 -4.26 -7.82
C ALA A 14 -30.88 -5.47 -7.09
N ASN A 15 -31.93 -6.06 -7.66
CA ASN A 15 -32.70 -7.13 -7.02
C ASN A 15 -32.44 -8.54 -7.56
N ILE A 16 -31.44 -8.73 -8.42
CA ILE A 16 -31.07 -10.05 -8.95
C ILE A 16 -30.00 -10.68 -8.03
N ARG A 17 -30.40 -11.71 -7.26
CA ARG A 17 -29.49 -12.47 -6.40
C ARG A 17 -28.63 -13.42 -7.25
N PHE A 18 -27.43 -12.96 -7.63
CA PHE A 18 -26.41 -13.83 -8.20
C PHE A 18 -25.68 -14.65 -7.12
N PRO A 19 -25.35 -15.93 -7.36
CA PRO A 19 -24.45 -16.70 -6.50
C PRO A 19 -23.08 -16.02 -6.40
N ARG A 20 -22.39 -16.15 -5.26
CA ARG A 20 -21.14 -15.42 -4.94
C ARG A 20 -20.07 -15.52 -6.05
N ALA A 21 -19.94 -16.68 -6.69
CA ALA A 21 -19.01 -16.89 -7.81
C ALA A 21 -19.31 -16.00 -9.04
N ALA A 22 -20.59 -15.77 -9.36
CA ALA A 22 -20.98 -14.92 -10.48
C ALA A 22 -20.73 -13.43 -10.22
N ARG A 23 -20.76 -12.99 -8.94
CA ARG A 23 -20.40 -11.61 -8.58
C ARG A 23 -18.92 -11.35 -8.79
N LEU A 24 -18.07 -12.33 -8.46
CA LEU A 24 -16.61 -12.22 -8.59
C LEU A 24 -16.17 -12.13 -10.07
N LEU A 25 -16.80 -12.94 -10.94
CA LEU A 25 -16.56 -12.92 -12.37
C LEU A 25 -17.00 -11.61 -13.03
N VAL A 26 -18.13 -11.03 -12.60
CA VAL A 26 -18.60 -9.73 -13.09
C VAL A 26 -17.67 -8.61 -12.64
N SER A 27 -17.18 -8.62 -11.39
CA SER A 27 -16.23 -7.61 -10.91
C SER A 27 -14.87 -7.71 -11.59
N LEU A 28 -14.36 -8.92 -11.85
CA LEU A 28 -13.11 -9.12 -12.59
C LEU A 28 -13.24 -8.69 -14.05
N GLY A 29 -14.35 -9.03 -14.71
CA GLY A 29 -14.64 -8.56 -16.06
C GLY A 29 -14.76 -7.04 -16.16
N LEU A 30 -15.36 -6.40 -15.15
CA LEU A 30 -15.48 -4.94 -15.09
C LEU A 30 -14.13 -4.26 -14.83
N ALA A 31 -13.28 -4.82 -13.97
CA ALA A 31 -11.93 -4.32 -13.75
C ALA A 31 -11.06 -4.43 -15.02
N TRP A 32 -11.19 -5.52 -15.76
CA TRP A 32 -10.51 -5.71 -17.05
C TRP A 32 -10.99 -4.71 -18.12
N LEU A 33 -12.31 -4.48 -18.21
CA LEU A 33 -12.89 -3.47 -19.10
C LEU A 33 -12.46 -2.04 -18.75
N LEU A 34 -12.39 -1.70 -17.46
CA LEU A 34 -11.92 -0.39 -16.99
C LEU A 34 -10.42 -0.18 -17.29
N SER A 35 -9.61 -1.22 -17.12
CA SER A 35 -8.18 -1.20 -17.49
C SER A 35 -7.96 -1.06 -19.00
N ALA A 36 -8.75 -1.77 -19.82
CA ALA A 36 -8.71 -1.61 -21.28
C ALA A 36 -9.14 -0.20 -21.72
N CYS A 37 -10.09 0.41 -21.02
CA CYS A 37 -10.56 1.77 -21.32
C CYS A 37 -9.50 2.84 -21.00
N SER A 38 -8.77 2.72 -19.89
CA SER A 38 -7.69 3.65 -19.55
C SER A 38 -6.49 3.55 -20.49
N ALA A 39 -6.20 2.36 -21.02
CA ALA A 39 -5.16 2.17 -22.04
C ALA A 39 -5.48 2.89 -23.36
N ILE A 40 -6.76 2.91 -23.76
CA ILE A 40 -7.23 3.63 -24.96
C ILE A 40 -7.13 5.14 -24.77
N GLU A 41 -7.51 5.65 -23.60
CA GLU A 41 -7.40 7.08 -23.28
C GLU A 41 -5.94 7.55 -23.24
N LEU A 42 -5.05 6.74 -22.67
CA LEU A 42 -3.60 7.01 -22.67
C LEU A 42 -3.05 7.08 -24.11
N HIS A 43 -3.45 6.15 -24.99
CA HIS A 43 -3.06 6.19 -26.40
C HIS A 43 -3.58 7.45 -27.13
N GLN A 44 -4.82 7.86 -26.86
CA GLN A 44 -5.39 9.07 -27.45
C GLN A 44 -4.66 10.33 -26.97
N GLN A 45 -4.32 10.40 -25.69
CA GLN A 45 -3.57 11.51 -25.11
C GLN A 45 -2.16 11.59 -25.71
N MET A 46 -1.45 10.47 -25.82
CA MET A 46 -0.13 10.42 -26.44
C MET A 46 -0.16 10.81 -27.93
N ALA A 47 -1.17 10.36 -28.68
CA ALA A 47 -1.36 10.75 -30.08
C ALA A 47 -1.61 12.26 -30.21
N SER A 48 -2.39 12.86 -29.31
CA SER A 48 -2.65 14.30 -29.31
C SER A 48 -1.41 15.14 -28.99
N GLN A 49 -0.60 14.71 -28.01
CA GLN A 49 0.66 15.35 -27.63
C GLN A 49 1.68 15.25 -28.76
N THR A 50 1.73 14.11 -29.45
CA THR A 50 2.55 13.90 -30.64
C THR A 50 2.17 14.87 -31.77
N ALA A 51 0.88 15.00 -32.07
CA ALA A 51 0.41 15.92 -33.11
C ALA A 51 0.70 17.40 -32.76
N ALA A 52 0.72 17.75 -31.48
CA ALA A 52 1.13 19.09 -31.04
C ALA A 52 2.64 19.31 -31.20
N ALA A 53 3.47 18.34 -30.81
CA ALA A 53 4.92 18.42 -30.94
C ALA A 53 5.36 18.53 -32.42
N ILE A 54 4.80 17.70 -33.31
CA ILE A 54 5.09 17.77 -34.75
C ILE A 54 4.74 19.15 -35.33
N ARG A 55 3.59 19.74 -34.94
CA ARG A 55 3.20 21.08 -35.39
C ARG A 55 4.17 22.16 -34.92
N GLN A 56 4.68 22.05 -33.69
CA GLN A 56 5.66 23.00 -33.15
C GLN A 56 7.00 22.90 -33.86
N THR A 57 7.51 21.68 -34.11
CA THR A 57 8.78 21.48 -34.83
C THR A 57 8.71 21.94 -36.28
N VAL A 58 7.61 21.62 -36.99
CA VAL A 58 7.41 22.07 -38.38
C VAL A 58 7.30 23.59 -38.49
N ALA A 59 6.73 24.26 -37.49
CA ALA A 59 6.64 25.72 -37.44
C ALA A 59 8.01 26.39 -37.16
N ALA A 60 8.93 25.71 -36.49
CA ALA A 60 10.20 26.28 -36.05
C ALA A 60 11.34 26.14 -37.09
N GLU A 61 11.43 25.02 -37.82
CA GLU A 61 12.66 24.65 -38.54
C GLU A 61 12.54 24.60 -40.07
N GLY A 62 11.33 24.76 -40.62
CA GLY A 62 11.09 24.67 -42.06
C GLY A 62 11.09 23.23 -42.60
N PRO A 63 10.47 22.98 -43.77
CA PRO A 63 9.85 21.68 -44.05
C PRO A 63 10.75 20.53 -44.57
N ALA A 64 12.08 20.64 -44.68
CA ALA A 64 12.78 19.77 -45.65
C ALA A 64 13.98 18.93 -45.20
N ALA A 65 14.68 19.18 -44.09
CA ALA A 65 15.96 18.48 -43.86
C ALA A 65 15.91 17.37 -42.79
N ASP A 66 15.16 17.54 -41.68
CA ASP A 66 15.29 16.62 -40.53
C ASP A 66 14.04 15.79 -40.19
N ALA A 67 12.98 15.90 -40.99
CA ALA A 67 11.72 15.20 -40.73
C ALA A 67 11.85 13.67 -40.66
N ARG A 68 12.83 13.07 -41.37
CA ARG A 68 13.09 11.62 -41.31
C ARG A 68 13.81 11.22 -40.02
N ALA A 69 14.77 12.00 -39.55
CA ALA A 69 15.48 11.71 -38.30
C ALA A 69 14.53 11.85 -37.10
N THR A 70 13.71 12.90 -37.11
CA THR A 70 12.68 13.14 -36.08
C THR A 70 11.62 12.03 -36.09
N LEU A 71 11.17 11.57 -37.26
CA LEU A 71 10.23 10.45 -37.37
C LEU A 71 10.84 9.14 -36.88
N ALA A 72 12.11 8.87 -37.21
CA ALA A 72 12.80 7.65 -36.77
C ALA A 72 13.02 7.63 -35.24
N ALA A 73 13.44 8.76 -34.65
CA ALA A 73 13.57 8.90 -33.20
C ALA A 73 12.23 8.68 -32.49
N TYR A 74 11.15 9.25 -33.03
CA TYR A 74 9.80 9.05 -32.50
C TYR A 74 9.35 7.58 -32.57
N GLN A 75 9.54 6.92 -33.72
CA GLN A 75 9.21 5.50 -33.87
C GLN A 75 9.97 4.62 -32.89
N ALA A 76 11.25 4.92 -32.64
CA ALA A 76 12.06 4.21 -31.65
C ALA A 76 11.54 4.40 -30.21
N THR A 77 11.15 5.63 -29.83
CA THR A 77 10.55 5.89 -28.51
C THR A 77 9.21 5.18 -28.35
N ALA A 78 8.35 5.22 -29.37
CA ALA A 78 7.05 4.53 -29.34
C ALA A 78 7.22 3.00 -29.23
N GLN A 79 8.17 2.40 -29.95
CA GLN A 79 8.48 0.98 -29.86
C GLN A 79 9.00 0.59 -28.46
N ALA A 80 9.87 1.41 -27.86
CA ALA A 80 10.38 1.16 -26.51
C ALA A 80 9.27 1.22 -25.45
N GLN A 81 8.32 2.15 -25.59
CA GLN A 81 7.17 2.24 -24.69
C GLN A 81 6.21 1.06 -24.86
N LEU A 82 5.95 0.62 -26.09
CA LEU A 82 5.15 -0.57 -26.36
C LEU A 82 5.79 -1.81 -25.73
N GLN A 83 7.10 -2.01 -25.89
CA GLN A 83 7.83 -3.12 -25.27
C GLN A 83 7.72 -3.11 -23.75
N ARG A 84 7.83 -1.94 -23.09
CA ARG A 84 7.63 -1.84 -21.63
C ARG A 84 6.22 -2.21 -21.20
N ALA A 85 5.20 -1.77 -21.94
CA ALA A 85 3.81 -2.12 -21.65
C ALA A 85 3.57 -3.62 -21.81
N THR A 86 4.13 -4.25 -22.84
CA THR A 86 4.04 -5.71 -23.06
C THR A 86 4.75 -6.50 -21.95
N LEU A 87 5.92 -6.04 -21.50
CA LEU A 87 6.63 -6.66 -20.37
C LEU A 87 5.83 -6.55 -19.07
N SER A 88 5.20 -5.40 -18.80
CA SER A 88 4.34 -5.23 -17.62
C SER A 88 3.12 -6.16 -17.66
N ALA A 89 2.48 -6.30 -18.82
CA ALA A 89 1.36 -7.22 -19.00
C ALA A 89 1.80 -8.69 -18.84
N ALA A 90 2.93 -9.08 -19.41
CA ALA A 90 3.49 -10.42 -19.25
C ALA A 90 3.86 -10.73 -17.78
N THR A 91 4.40 -9.74 -17.05
CA THR A 91 4.68 -9.87 -15.62
C THR A 91 3.41 -10.02 -14.80
N LEU A 92 2.35 -9.26 -15.11
CA LEU A 92 1.04 -9.41 -14.46
C LEU A 92 0.44 -10.79 -14.75
N THR A 93 0.47 -11.26 -16.00
CA THR A 93 0.03 -12.61 -16.35
C THR A 93 0.88 -13.69 -15.68
N ALA A 94 2.20 -13.49 -15.54
CA ALA A 94 3.08 -14.41 -14.83
C ALA A 94 2.79 -14.45 -13.33
N LEU A 95 2.46 -13.30 -12.70
CA LEU A 95 2.02 -13.23 -11.31
C LEU A 95 0.66 -13.89 -11.11
N GLU A 96 -0.30 -13.73 -12.03
CA GLU A 96 -1.59 -14.44 -12.01
C GLU A 96 -1.40 -15.95 -12.21
N THR A 97 -0.49 -16.35 -13.10
CA THR A 97 -0.16 -17.77 -13.33
C THR A 97 0.56 -18.38 -12.12
N ALA A 98 1.43 -17.62 -11.46
CA ALA A 98 2.09 -18.04 -10.22
C ALA A 98 1.09 -18.12 -9.05
N ALA A 99 0.11 -17.22 -8.98
CA ALA A 99 -0.95 -17.26 -7.98
C ALA A 99 -1.93 -18.43 -8.17
N THR A 100 -2.13 -18.88 -9.41
CA THR A 100 -2.95 -20.07 -9.74
C THR A 100 -2.19 -21.39 -9.62
N GLY A 101 -0.86 -21.35 -9.51
CA GLY A 101 -0.03 -22.44 -9.01
C GLY A 101 -0.19 -22.61 -7.49
N THR A 102 -1.43 -22.72 -7.02
CA THR A 102 -1.73 -23.05 -5.63
C THR A 102 -1.15 -24.45 -5.38
N PRO A 103 -0.22 -24.66 -4.42
CA PRO A 103 -0.05 -26.01 -3.88
C PRO A 103 -1.43 -26.49 -3.47
N ALA A 104 -1.74 -27.78 -3.55
CA ALA A 104 -3.03 -28.29 -3.07
C ALA A 104 -3.19 -27.90 -1.59
N VAL A 105 -3.81 -26.74 -1.36
CA VAL A 105 -4.34 -26.32 -0.07
C VAL A 105 -5.54 -27.23 0.06
N GLU A 106 -5.47 -28.19 0.98
CA GLU A 106 -6.67 -28.88 1.44
C GLU A 106 -7.73 -27.80 1.67
N ASP A 107 -8.90 -28.02 1.09
CA ASP A 107 -10.05 -27.14 1.17
C ASP A 107 -10.56 -27.12 2.63
N ASP A 108 -9.80 -26.46 3.50
CA ASP A 108 -10.28 -25.91 4.77
C ASP A 108 -11.17 -24.73 4.38
N THR A 109 -12.33 -25.06 3.82
CA THR A 109 -13.45 -24.15 3.83
C THR A 109 -13.60 -23.71 5.28
N LEU A 110 -13.28 -22.45 5.57
CA LEU A 110 -13.71 -21.78 6.80
C LEU A 110 -15.19 -22.15 6.97
N SER A 111 -15.43 -23.05 7.92
CA SER A 111 -16.74 -23.64 8.10
C SER A 111 -17.67 -22.50 8.48
N ALA A 112 -18.97 -22.62 8.20
CA ALA A 112 -19.93 -21.67 8.77
C ALA A 112 -19.90 -21.66 10.33
N ALA A 113 -19.14 -22.57 10.95
CA ALA A 113 -18.79 -22.58 12.37
C ALA A 113 -17.64 -21.62 12.75
N ASP A 114 -16.80 -21.17 11.81
CA ASP A 114 -15.78 -20.12 12.02
C ASP A 114 -16.46 -18.75 12.01
N THR A 115 -17.34 -18.56 12.99
CA THR A 115 -17.83 -17.24 13.32
C THR A 115 -16.63 -16.47 13.83
N VAL A 116 -16.21 -15.42 13.12
CA VAL A 116 -15.37 -14.37 13.71
C VAL A 116 -16.20 -13.79 14.84
N VAL A 117 -16.00 -14.31 16.05
CA VAL A 117 -16.61 -13.77 17.25
C VAL A 117 -15.94 -12.43 17.46
N TYR A 118 -16.67 -11.35 17.20
CA TYR A 118 -16.31 -10.04 17.73
C TYR A 118 -16.50 -10.08 19.24
N GLY A 119 -15.57 -10.74 19.92
CA GLY A 119 -15.50 -10.72 21.36
C GLY A 119 -14.94 -9.38 21.79
N ALA A 120 -15.76 -8.57 22.46
CA ALA A 120 -15.25 -7.46 23.23
C ALA A 120 -14.64 -8.05 24.50
N ALA A 121 -13.39 -8.53 24.44
CA ALA A 121 -12.63 -8.71 25.66
C ALA A 121 -12.45 -7.32 26.30
N PRO A 122 -12.65 -7.18 27.62
CA PRO A 122 -12.33 -5.96 28.33
C PRO A 122 -10.81 -5.79 28.37
N ILE A 123 -10.24 -5.39 27.24
CA ILE A 123 -8.91 -4.82 27.22
C ILE A 123 -8.99 -3.54 28.05
N ASP A 124 -7.98 -3.27 28.88
CA ASP A 124 -7.91 -2.09 29.75
C ASP A 124 -8.04 -0.80 28.90
N SER A 125 -9.29 -0.39 28.68
CA SER A 125 -9.67 0.64 27.73
C SER A 125 -9.18 2.01 28.16
N ASP A 126 -8.93 2.16 29.46
CA ASP A 126 -8.44 3.39 30.06
C ASP A 126 -6.98 3.63 29.69
N ARG A 127 -6.24 2.56 29.35
CA ARG A 127 -4.82 2.61 28.94
C ARG A 127 -4.62 2.58 27.42
N LEU A 128 -5.47 1.87 26.68
CA LEU A 128 -5.39 1.83 25.22
C LEU A 128 -6.06 3.05 24.56
N ASN A 129 -5.61 4.23 24.95
CA ASN A 129 -6.05 5.48 24.37
C ASN A 129 -5.60 5.53 22.89
N ILE A 130 -6.54 5.44 21.96
CA ILE A 130 -6.35 5.48 20.49
C ILE A 130 -5.16 4.62 20.03
N ILE A 131 -5.42 3.34 19.74
CA ILE A 131 -4.45 2.50 19.03
C ILE A 131 -4.22 3.07 17.64
N ALA A 132 -2.96 3.40 17.36
CA ALA A 132 -2.54 3.99 16.09
C ALA A 132 -1.90 2.95 15.15
N ALA A 133 -1.19 1.98 15.70
CA ALA A 133 -0.49 0.97 14.91
C ALA A 133 -0.44 -0.39 15.62
N MET A 134 -0.32 -1.46 14.83
CA MET A 134 -0.21 -2.84 15.32
C MET A 134 0.82 -3.62 14.51
N ALA A 135 1.49 -4.58 15.15
CA ALA A 135 2.44 -5.49 14.53
C ALA A 135 2.54 -6.77 15.37
N PHE A 136 3.04 -7.86 14.78
CA PHE A 136 3.36 -9.06 15.54
C PHE A 136 4.82 -9.07 15.98
N ASP A 137 5.08 -9.59 17.17
CA ASP A 137 6.43 -9.89 17.63
C ASP A 137 6.93 -11.24 17.05
N ALA A 138 8.17 -11.66 17.37
CA ALA A 138 8.75 -12.90 16.86
C ALA A 138 8.16 -14.15 17.52
N GLY A 139 7.53 -13.99 18.68
CA GLY A 139 6.74 -15.03 19.33
C GLY A 139 5.31 -15.11 18.78
N GLY A 140 4.95 -14.23 17.83
CA GLY A 140 3.59 -14.15 17.29
C GLY A 140 2.61 -13.42 18.21
N GLN A 141 3.08 -12.73 19.25
CA GLN A 141 2.21 -11.93 20.12
C GLN A 141 1.89 -10.59 19.44
N LEU A 142 0.69 -10.06 19.70
CA LEU A 142 0.27 -8.80 19.12
C LEU A 142 0.88 -7.64 19.91
N LEU A 143 1.49 -6.70 19.20
CA LEU A 143 1.94 -5.43 19.73
C LEU A 143 0.97 -4.34 19.27
N ALA A 144 0.62 -3.43 20.16
CA ALA A 144 -0.22 -2.28 19.86
C ALA A 144 0.46 -1.00 20.36
N ALA A 145 0.62 -0.03 19.46
CA ALA A 145 1.13 1.29 19.80
C ALA A 145 -0.03 2.28 19.89
N THR A 146 -0.05 3.06 20.98
CA THR A 146 -0.99 4.18 21.11
C THR A 146 -0.47 5.37 20.31
N ARG A 147 -1.37 6.29 20.01
CA ARG A 147 -0.99 7.56 19.36
C ARG A 147 -0.03 8.39 20.19
N ALA A 148 0.02 8.18 21.51
CA ALA A 148 0.90 8.88 22.45
C ALA A 148 2.29 8.25 22.58
N GLY A 149 2.63 7.23 21.79
CA GLY A 149 3.97 6.63 21.81
C GLY A 149 4.12 5.42 22.72
N GLU A 150 3.13 5.07 23.53
CA GLU A 150 3.19 3.88 24.37
C GLU A 150 3.04 2.61 23.52
N VAL A 151 3.79 1.55 23.84
CA VAL A 151 3.66 0.24 23.20
C VAL A 151 3.29 -0.81 24.22
N TYR A 152 2.23 -1.54 23.89
CA TYR A 152 1.69 -2.63 24.68
C TYR A 152 1.87 -3.97 23.97
N ARG A 153 2.16 -5.01 24.74
CA ARG A 153 2.06 -6.41 24.31
C ARG A 153 0.71 -6.95 24.76
N LEU A 154 -0.01 -7.53 23.82
CA LEU A 154 -1.30 -8.17 23.99
C LEU A 154 -1.10 -9.69 23.88
N SER A 155 -1.45 -10.41 24.94
CA SER A 155 -1.36 -11.87 24.98
C SER A 155 -2.76 -12.48 25.03
N ASP A 156 -2.92 -13.61 24.33
CA ASP A 156 -4.06 -14.51 24.42
C ASP A 156 -3.55 -15.81 25.07
N ARG A 157 -3.81 -16.01 26.37
CA ARG A 157 -3.28 -17.16 27.11
C ARG A 157 -4.20 -18.37 27.06
N ASP A 158 -5.48 -18.20 26.75
CA ASP A 158 -6.46 -19.28 26.69
C ASP A 158 -6.77 -19.76 25.27
N GLY A 159 -6.27 -19.06 24.26
CA GLY A 159 -6.31 -19.44 22.84
C GLY A 159 -7.66 -19.18 22.19
N ASP A 160 -8.47 -18.28 22.74
CA ASP A 160 -9.80 -17.95 22.21
C ASP A 160 -9.76 -16.90 21.08
N GLY A 161 -8.57 -16.39 20.75
CA GLY A 161 -8.33 -15.36 19.75
C GLY A 161 -8.50 -13.93 20.27
N LEU A 162 -8.78 -13.75 21.56
CA LEU A 162 -8.91 -12.45 22.22
C LEU A 162 -7.75 -12.24 23.19
N ALA A 163 -7.29 -11.00 23.29
CA ALA A 163 -6.27 -10.66 24.27
C ALA A 163 -6.87 -10.65 25.69
N ASP A 164 -6.32 -11.45 26.60
CA ASP A 164 -6.70 -11.52 28.01
C ASP A 164 -5.70 -10.80 28.94
N GLU A 165 -4.51 -10.46 28.43
CA GLU A 165 -3.48 -9.71 29.14
C GLU A 165 -2.92 -8.56 28.28
N THR A 166 -2.73 -7.41 28.92
CA THR A 166 -2.11 -6.21 28.32
C THR A 166 -0.94 -5.77 29.17
N VAL A 167 0.28 -5.77 28.61
CA VAL A 167 1.51 -5.38 29.30
C VAL A 167 2.13 -4.19 28.61
N LEU A 168 2.34 -3.08 29.34
CA LEU A 168 3.15 -1.96 28.85
C LEU A 168 4.61 -2.40 28.74
N ILE A 169 5.16 -2.33 27.52
CA ILE A 169 6.53 -2.73 27.20
C ILE A 169 7.40 -1.57 26.74
N PHE A 170 6.82 -0.40 26.46
CA PHE A 170 7.53 0.83 26.20
C PHE A 170 6.63 2.02 26.54
N SER A 171 7.19 3.03 27.20
CA SER A 171 6.55 4.31 27.50
C SER A 171 7.42 5.44 27.01
N ASP A 172 6.83 6.42 26.33
CA ASP A 172 7.56 7.59 25.85
C ASP A 172 7.64 8.69 26.93
N GLU A 173 8.26 8.36 28.08
CA GLU A 173 8.33 9.29 29.22
C GLU A 173 9.08 10.59 28.92
N GLN A 174 9.92 10.59 27.87
CA GLN A 174 10.73 11.73 27.46
C GLN A 174 10.07 12.54 26.34
N GLU A 175 8.84 12.20 25.92
CA GLU A 175 8.16 12.82 24.76
C GLU A 175 9.06 12.82 23.50
N ALA A 176 9.85 11.75 23.33
CA ALA A 176 10.77 11.59 22.21
C ALA A 176 10.07 11.13 20.93
N LEU A 177 8.87 10.57 21.08
CA LEU A 177 7.98 10.17 20.00
C LEU A 177 6.80 11.15 20.01
N GLY A 178 6.56 11.79 18.87
CA GLY A 178 5.36 12.60 18.70
C GLY A 178 4.13 11.72 18.52
N GLN A 179 3.32 12.03 17.51
CA GLN A 179 2.14 11.22 17.21
C GLN A 179 2.51 9.98 16.42
N VAL A 180 2.42 8.80 17.04
CA VAL A 180 2.63 7.52 16.34
C VAL A 180 1.55 7.31 15.29
N SER A 181 1.98 6.83 14.12
CA SER A 181 1.14 6.55 12.96
C SER A 181 1.37 5.16 12.36
N GLY A 182 2.57 4.60 12.52
CA GLY A 182 2.92 3.30 11.94
C GLY A 182 3.91 2.51 12.78
N MET A 183 3.89 1.18 12.63
CA MET A 183 4.77 0.26 13.36
C MET A 183 5.21 -0.90 12.48
N PHE A 184 6.47 -1.30 12.58
CA PHE A 184 7.00 -2.46 11.88
C PHE A 184 8.13 -3.13 12.66
N ARG A 185 8.04 -4.45 12.84
CA ARG A 185 9.09 -5.22 13.49
C ARG A 185 10.23 -5.52 12.52
N ARG A 186 11.47 -5.21 12.92
CA ARG A 186 12.69 -5.57 12.16
C ARG A 186 13.67 -6.31 13.07
N GLY A 187 13.70 -7.63 12.97
CA GLY A 187 14.57 -8.46 13.80
C GLY A 187 14.15 -8.43 15.27
N ALA A 188 15.04 -7.97 16.16
CA ALA A 188 14.75 -7.72 17.58
C ALA A 188 14.26 -6.29 17.86
N SER A 189 14.30 -5.40 16.86
CA SER A 189 13.90 -4.01 17.03
C SER A 189 12.50 -3.76 16.52
N LEU A 190 11.89 -2.69 17.04
CA LEU A 190 10.62 -2.18 16.58
C LEU A 190 10.85 -0.81 15.93
N LEU A 191 10.33 -0.62 14.73
CA LEU A 191 10.37 0.67 14.05
C LEU A 191 9.02 1.35 14.26
N LEU A 192 9.05 2.58 14.75
CA LEU A 192 7.87 3.42 14.92
C LEU A 192 7.98 4.63 14.02
N MET A 193 6.96 4.82 13.19
CA MET A 193 6.76 6.05 12.44
C MET A 193 5.90 6.97 13.31
N HIS A 194 6.38 8.19 13.50
CA HIS A 194 5.74 9.21 14.33
C HIS A 194 6.03 10.58 13.74
N ASP A 195 5.07 11.49 13.80
CA ASP A 195 5.13 12.80 13.13
C ASP A 195 5.73 12.69 11.70
N ASP A 196 6.88 13.31 11.44
CA ASP A 196 7.64 13.27 10.19
C ASP A 196 8.90 12.38 10.27
N ALA A 197 8.94 11.47 11.22
CA ALA A 197 10.14 10.71 11.57
C ALA A 197 9.90 9.19 11.63
N LEU A 198 11.03 8.47 11.57
CA LEU A 198 11.11 7.04 11.86
C LEU A 198 12.13 6.83 12.96
N SER A 199 11.70 6.27 14.09
CA SER A 199 12.55 5.87 15.20
C SER A 199 12.63 4.36 15.35
N GLN A 200 13.72 3.87 15.91
CA GLN A 200 13.94 2.48 16.27
C GLN A 200 13.94 2.33 17.79
N LEU A 201 13.11 1.42 18.28
CA LEU A 201 13.07 0.94 19.64
C LEU A 201 13.89 -0.34 19.76
N ARG A 202 14.74 -0.43 20.78
CA ARG A 202 15.51 -1.64 21.08
C ARG A 202 15.38 -2.05 22.54
N ASP A 203 15.24 -3.35 22.69
CA ASP A 203 15.38 -4.10 23.93
C ASP A 203 16.88 -4.39 24.11
N GLU A 204 17.52 -3.72 25.07
CA GLU A 204 18.96 -3.81 25.30
C GLU A 204 19.36 -4.98 26.20
N ASP A 205 18.49 -5.37 27.14
CA ASP A 205 18.79 -6.37 28.16
C ASP A 205 18.06 -7.71 27.95
N GLY A 206 17.15 -7.77 26.98
CA GLY A 206 16.42 -8.97 26.57
C GLY A 206 15.25 -9.31 27.49
N ASP A 207 14.77 -8.38 28.33
CA ASP A 207 13.63 -8.61 29.21
C ASP A 207 12.26 -8.50 28.49
N GLY A 208 12.28 -8.14 27.21
CA GLY A 208 11.11 -7.96 26.38
C GLY A 208 10.47 -6.58 26.49
N ARG A 209 11.13 -5.60 27.11
CA ARG A 209 10.79 -4.18 27.09
C ARG A 209 11.72 -3.44 26.14
N TYR A 210 11.35 -2.23 25.73
CA TYR A 210 12.22 -1.39 24.93
C TYR A 210 12.72 -0.24 25.81
N GLU A 211 14.03 0.00 25.83
CA GLU A 211 14.65 1.01 26.70
C GLU A 211 15.17 2.19 25.89
N THR A 212 15.54 1.96 24.63
CA THR A 212 16.21 2.96 23.81
C THR A 212 15.41 3.34 22.58
N VAL A 213 15.42 4.63 22.26
CA VAL A 213 14.82 5.21 21.06
C VAL A 213 15.94 5.86 20.25
N THR A 214 16.12 5.40 19.01
CA THR A 214 17.10 5.98 18.06
C THR A 214 16.38 6.53 16.84
N LEU A 215 16.54 7.82 16.56
CA LEU A 215 16.02 8.43 15.33
C LEU A 215 16.77 7.89 14.10
N LEU A 216 16.06 7.24 13.18
CA LEU A 216 16.62 6.69 11.96
C LEU A 216 16.40 7.57 10.73
N SER A 217 15.29 8.30 10.66
CA SER A 217 14.95 9.19 9.53
C SER A 217 14.05 10.32 10.03
N GLU A 218 14.11 11.47 9.37
CA GLU A 218 13.23 12.62 9.59
C GLU A 218 12.82 13.23 8.24
N GLY A 219 11.88 14.17 8.23
CA GLY A 219 11.37 14.80 7.02
C GLY A 219 10.54 13.89 6.12
N LEU A 220 9.98 12.81 6.69
CA LEU A 220 8.95 12.01 6.03
C LEU A 220 7.67 12.86 5.85
N PRO A 221 6.82 12.59 4.85
CA PRO A 221 5.57 13.33 4.72
C PRO A 221 4.68 13.07 5.94
N ALA A 222 4.56 14.10 6.76
CA ALA A 222 3.59 14.19 7.83
C ALA A 222 2.51 15.19 7.40
N GLU A 223 1.27 14.72 7.25
CA GLU A 223 0.16 15.66 7.22
C GLU A 223 -0.11 16.14 8.65
N GLN A 224 -0.24 17.45 8.85
CA GLN A 224 -0.63 18.03 10.14
C GLN A 224 -2.00 17.54 10.63
N SER A 225 -2.84 17.02 9.71
CA SER A 225 -4.07 16.32 10.08
C SER A 225 -3.78 14.85 10.36
N ALA A 226 -3.87 14.47 11.62
CA ALA A 226 -3.65 13.09 12.09
C ALA A 226 -4.55 12.03 11.42
N LEU A 227 -5.56 12.42 10.65
CA LEU A 227 -6.42 11.51 9.90
C LEU A 227 -5.78 11.04 8.57
N ARG A 228 -4.67 11.65 8.15
CA ARG A 228 -3.99 11.38 6.88
C ARG A 228 -2.51 11.12 7.06
N ALA A 229 -2.08 10.72 8.26
CA ALA A 229 -0.71 10.29 8.45
C ALA A 229 -0.42 9.03 7.61
N SER A 230 0.80 8.95 7.09
CA SER A 230 1.34 7.71 6.53
C SER A 230 1.32 6.67 7.65
N ASN A 231 0.66 5.52 7.46
CA ASN A 231 0.42 4.56 8.56
C ASN A 231 1.10 3.20 8.37
N GLY A 232 1.84 3.01 7.27
CA GLY A 232 2.44 1.71 6.93
C GLY A 232 3.94 1.82 6.67
N ILE A 233 4.72 0.96 7.32
CA ILE A 233 6.10 0.69 6.94
C ILE A 233 6.13 -0.71 6.34
N VAL A 234 6.69 -0.85 5.15
CA VAL A 234 6.87 -2.16 4.51
C VAL A 234 8.35 -2.35 4.18
N GLN A 235 8.87 -3.54 4.49
CA GLN A 235 10.20 -3.94 4.06
C GLN A 235 10.13 -4.75 2.77
N ALA A 236 10.87 -4.32 1.75
CA ALA A 236 11.05 -5.08 0.52
C ALA A 236 12.05 -6.24 0.72
N PRO A 237 12.08 -7.26 -0.17
CA PRO A 237 13.01 -8.39 -0.06
C PRO A 237 14.49 -8.00 -0.05
N ASP A 238 14.85 -6.83 -0.59
CA ASP A 238 16.22 -6.29 -0.56
C ASP A 238 16.55 -5.57 0.77
N GLY A 239 15.65 -5.62 1.74
CA GLY A 239 15.79 -5.04 3.07
C GLY A 239 15.47 -3.54 3.14
N ARG A 240 15.15 -2.88 2.02
CA ARG A 240 14.78 -1.45 2.01
C ARG A 240 13.39 -1.25 2.60
N LEU A 241 13.20 -0.10 3.23
CA LEU A 241 11.94 0.28 3.85
C LEU A 241 11.20 1.28 2.96
N PHE A 242 9.88 1.14 2.92
CA PHE A 242 8.98 2.00 2.17
C PHE A 242 7.79 2.42 3.03
N THR A 243 7.22 3.58 2.72
CA THR A 243 5.96 4.08 3.27
C THR A 243 5.10 4.65 2.15
N ALA A 244 3.79 4.75 2.38
CA ALA A 244 2.88 5.39 1.45
C ALA A 244 2.63 6.84 1.91
N ASP A 245 2.90 7.80 1.03
CA ASP A 245 2.49 9.18 1.24
C ASP A 245 0.99 9.30 0.95
N VAL A 246 0.20 9.57 1.98
CA VAL A 246 -1.26 9.67 1.87
C VAL A 246 -1.70 10.93 1.13
N ALA A 247 -0.87 11.98 1.12
CA ALA A 247 -1.19 13.23 0.43
C ALA A 247 -1.10 13.07 -1.09
N THR A 248 -0.05 12.40 -1.56
CA THR A 248 0.25 12.22 -2.99
C THR A 248 -0.20 10.86 -3.55
N GLY A 249 -0.36 9.85 -2.69
CA GLY A 249 -0.58 8.46 -3.07
C GLY A 249 0.71 7.75 -3.54
N GLU A 250 1.88 8.37 -3.41
CA GLU A 250 3.14 7.80 -3.84
C GLU A 250 3.72 6.81 -2.81
N ILE A 251 4.53 5.86 -3.30
CA ILE A 251 5.33 4.99 -2.44
C ILE A 251 6.72 5.60 -2.31
N LEU A 252 7.08 5.97 -1.09
CA LEU A 252 8.35 6.60 -0.77
C LEU A 252 9.31 5.58 -0.17
N ARG A 253 10.56 5.64 -0.61
CA ARG A 253 11.65 4.91 0.03
C ARG A 253 12.12 5.67 1.26
N ILE A 254 12.18 4.99 2.41
CA ILE A 254 12.77 5.54 3.62
C ILE A 254 14.29 5.36 3.56
N VAL A 255 15.02 6.44 3.78
CA VAL A 255 16.48 6.46 3.84
C VAL A 255 16.89 6.52 5.30
N LEU A 256 17.65 5.53 5.76
CA LEU A 256 18.11 5.46 7.15
C LEU A 256 19.42 6.24 7.30
N ARG A 257 19.55 6.94 8.42
CA ARG A 257 20.81 7.50 8.91
C ARG A 257 21.76 6.36 9.30
N GLU A 258 23.02 6.50 8.92
CA GLU A 258 24.13 5.64 9.37
C GLU A 258 24.59 6.04 10.77
#